data_AF-A0A9P7BH59-F1
#
_entry.id   AF-A0A9P7BH59-F1
#
_cell.length_a   1.000
_cell.length_b   1.000
_cell.length_c   1.000
_cell.angle_alpha   90.00
_cell.angle_beta   90.00
_cell.angle_gamma   90.00
#
_symmetry.space_group_name_H-M   'P 1'
#
loop_
_entity.id
_entity.type
_entity.pdbx_description
1 polymer ?
#
loop_
_entity_poly.entity_id
_entity_poly.type
_entity_poly.pdbx_seq_one_letter_code
_entity_poly.pdbx_strand_id
1 'polypeptide(L)'
;MYARLALDEQTLMGSDATAGRPYPGKKGMALSRAYPTVSDAQRVFEQLSDGGTVTMPLQKTFWAEAYGALVDRFGTRWMVSGGRQPH
;
A
#
# COMPACT_ATOMS: atom_id res chain seq x y z
N MET A 1 -19.59 -11.91 -1.69
CA MET A 1 -19.22 -11.42 -0.34
C MET A 1 -18.32 -10.20 -0.52
N TYR A 2 -18.41 -9.19 0.34
CA TYR A 2 -17.48 -8.05 0.35
C TYR A 2 -16.86 -7.90 1.73
N ALA A 3 -15.65 -7.35 1.77
CA ALA A 3 -14.94 -6.98 2.98
C ALA A 3 -14.84 -5.45 3.07
N ARG A 4 -14.90 -4.94 4.29
CA ARG A 4 -14.67 -3.54 4.63
C ARG A 4 -13.63 -3.48 5.73
N LEU A 5 -12.55 -2.75 5.47
CA LEU A 5 -11.52 -2.43 6.45
C LEU A 5 -11.57 -0.93 6.71
N ALA A 6 -11.87 -0.55 7.95
CA ALA A 6 -11.76 0.84 8.40
C ALA A 6 -10.42 1.03 9.10
N LEU A 7 -9.71 2.10 8.74
CA LEU A 7 -8.44 2.49 9.36
C LEU A 7 -8.41 4.01 9.48
N ASP A 8 -8.59 4.48 10.72
CA ASP A 8 -8.85 5.90 11.03
C ASP A 8 -10.05 6.42 10.22
N GLU A 9 -9.92 7.61 9.63
CA GLU A 9 -10.93 8.23 8.75
C GLU A 9 -10.98 7.64 7.34
N GLN A 10 -10.20 6.58 7.05
CA GLN A 10 -10.14 5.95 5.74
C GLN A 10 -10.83 4.58 5.76
N THR A 11 -11.52 4.25 4.67
CA THR A 11 -12.12 2.93 4.49
C THR A 11 -11.62 2.32 3.18
N LEU A 12 -11.08 1.11 3.27
CA LEU A 12 -10.77 0.25 2.13
C LEU A 12 -11.86 -0.82 2.01
N MET A 13 -12.45 -0.95 0.83
CA MET A 13 -13.43 -2.00 0.54
C MET A 13 -12.90 -2.88 -0.59
N GLY A 14 -13.24 -4.17 -0.53
CA GLY A 14 -12.88 -5.14 -1.54
C GLY A 14 -13.89 -6.28 -1.60
N SER A 15 -13.91 -6.98 -2.73
CA SER A 15 -14.70 -8.20 -2.91
C SER A 15 -13.94 -9.17 -3.78
N ASP A 16 -14.28 -10.45 -3.67
CA ASP A 16 -13.75 -11.46 -4.58
C ASP A 16 -14.30 -11.25 -6.00
N ALA A 17 -13.54 -11.72 -6.99
CA ALA A 17 -14.05 -11.82 -8.35
C ALA A 17 -15.24 -12.79 -8.39
N THR A 18 -16.27 -12.46 -9.16
CA THR A 18 -17.43 -13.35 -9.33
C THR A 18 -17.00 -14.67 -9.96
N ALA A 19 -17.39 -15.79 -9.34
CA ALA A 19 -17.12 -17.12 -9.86
C ALA A 19 -17.56 -17.26 -11.33
N GLY A 20 -16.73 -17.89 -12.15
CA GLY A 20 -16.98 -18.07 -13.58
C GLY A 20 -16.69 -16.85 -14.47
N ARG A 21 -16.24 -15.72 -13.92
CA ARG A 21 -15.78 -14.57 -14.71
C ARG A 21 -14.24 -14.49 -14.72
N PRO A 22 -13.60 -14.28 -15.89
CA PRO A 22 -12.16 -14.05 -15.96
C PRO A 22 -11.73 -12.86 -15.10
N TYR A 23 -10.67 -13.04 -14.30
CA TYR A 23 -10.07 -11.97 -13.51
C TYR A 23 -8.62 -11.73 -13.94
N PRO A 24 -8.32 -10.67 -14.71
CA PRO A 24 -6.98 -10.42 -15.23
C PRO A 24 -6.02 -9.80 -14.18
N GLY A 25 -6.41 -9.76 -12.90
CA GLY A 25 -5.67 -9.08 -11.84
C GLY A 25 -5.94 -7.58 -11.74
N LYS A 26 -5.40 -6.95 -10.70
CA LYS A 26 -5.44 -5.48 -10.50
C LYS A 26 -4.41 -4.82 -11.40
N LYS A 27 -4.81 -3.85 -12.22
CA LYS A 27 -3.92 -3.11 -13.14
C LYS A 27 -4.22 -1.62 -13.10
N GLY A 28 -3.20 -0.79 -13.31
CA GLY A 28 -3.35 0.67 -13.42
C GLY A 28 -3.69 1.40 -12.12
N MET A 29 -3.62 0.74 -10.97
CA MET A 29 -3.98 1.28 -9.66
C MET A 29 -2.96 0.87 -8.60
N ALA A 30 -2.72 1.75 -7.63
CA ALA A 30 -2.00 1.47 -6.39
C ALA A 30 -2.72 2.14 -5.21
N LEU A 31 -2.65 1.52 -4.04
CA LEU A 31 -3.10 2.11 -2.79
C LEU A 31 -1.96 2.94 -2.21
N SER A 32 -2.27 4.17 -1.79
CA SER A 32 -1.30 5.07 -1.16
C SER A 32 -1.63 5.22 0.31
N ARG A 33 -0.62 5.11 1.18
CA ARG A 33 -0.77 5.34 2.62
C ARG A 33 0.38 6.21 3.14
N ALA A 34 0.01 7.33 3.73
CA ALA A 34 0.92 8.24 4.39
C ALA A 34 0.85 8.06 5.91
N TYR A 35 2.00 8.05 6.56
CA TYR A 35 2.14 7.97 8.01
C TYR A 35 2.81 9.22 8.56
N PRO A 36 2.40 9.71 9.75
CA PRO A 36 3.01 10.90 10.35
C PRO A 36 4.50 10.76 10.63
N THR A 37 4.98 9.54 10.89
CA THR A 37 6.37 9.27 11.22
C THR A 37 7.01 8.32 10.20
N VAL A 38 8.33 8.44 10.02
CA VAL A 38 9.13 7.51 9.22
C VAL A 38 9.09 6.10 9.83
N SER A 39 9.11 6.00 11.17
CA SER A 39 9.07 4.71 11.87
C SER A 39 7.79 3.92 11.59
N ASP A 40 6.63 4.58 11.57
CA ASP A 40 5.35 3.92 11.26
C ASP A 40 5.30 3.45 9.82
N ALA A 41 5.78 4.28 8.88
CA ALA A 41 5.90 3.90 7.47
C ALA A 41 6.81 2.69 7.30
N GLN A 42 7.96 2.67 7.99
CA GLN A 42 8.91 1.57 7.92
C GLN A 42 8.31 0.25 8.43
N ARG A 43 7.67 0.27 9.61
CA ARG A 43 7.02 -0.92 10.18
C ARG A 43 5.98 -1.52 9.22
N VAL A 44 5.14 -0.67 8.62
CA VAL A 44 4.09 -1.15 7.70
C VAL A 44 4.67 -1.59 6.37
N PHE A 45 5.67 -0.88 5.85
CA PHE A 45 6.36 -1.25 4.62
C PHE A 45 7.00 -2.63 4.74
N GLU A 46 7.68 -2.91 5.84
CA GLU A 46 8.27 -4.23 6.13
C GLU A 46 7.19 -5.33 6.16
N GLN A 47 6.07 -5.10 6.86
CA GLN A 47 4.96 -6.05 6.93
C GLN A 47 4.29 -6.31 5.58
N LEU A 48 4.11 -5.27 4.76
CA LEU A 48 3.55 -5.41 3.41
C LEU A 48 4.53 -6.06 2.43
N SER A 49 5.83 -5.89 2.66
CA SER A 49 6.89 -6.49 1.84
C SER A 49 7.09 -7.98 2.10
N ASP A 50 6.63 -8.49 3.25
CA ASP A 50 6.72 -9.91 3.60
C ASP A 50 5.90 -10.78 2.61
N GLY A 51 6.60 -11.64 1.88
CA GLY A 51 6.04 -12.44 0.78
C GLY A 51 5.62 -11.61 -0.45
N GLY A 52 5.96 -10.33 -0.50
CA GLY A 52 5.73 -9.43 -1.61
C GLY A 52 6.99 -9.16 -2.44
N THR A 53 6.88 -8.18 -3.34
CA THR A 53 7.97 -7.70 -4.19
C THR A 53 8.13 -6.20 -3.99
N VAL A 54 9.26 -5.79 -3.40
CA VAL A 54 9.64 -4.39 -3.33
C VAL A 54 9.96 -3.88 -4.74
N THR A 55 9.21 -2.91 -5.23
CA THR A 55 9.45 -2.26 -6.53
C THR A 55 10.29 -1.00 -6.38
N MET A 56 10.24 -0.38 -5.19
CA MET A 56 11.13 0.69 -4.78
C MET A 56 11.34 0.61 -3.25
N PRO A 57 12.58 0.41 -2.78
CA PRO A 57 12.89 0.41 -1.35
C PRO A 57 12.42 1.70 -0.68
N LEU A 58 12.00 1.59 0.58
CA LEU A 58 11.66 2.75 1.39
C LEU A 58 12.94 3.57 1.62
N GLN A 59 12.95 4.79 1.11
CA GLN A 59 14.11 5.69 1.16
C GLN A 59 13.66 7.15 1.20
N LYS A 60 14.57 8.06 1.57
CA LYS A 60 14.32 9.50 1.49
C LYS A 60 14.23 9.95 0.03
N THR A 61 13.27 10.80 -0.30
CA THR A 61 13.13 11.42 -1.63
C THR A 61 13.17 12.94 -1.51
N PHE A 62 13.18 13.67 -2.64
CA PHE A 62 13.16 15.14 -2.60
C PHE A 62 11.83 15.71 -2.09
N TRP A 63 10.77 14.91 -2.02
CA TRP A 63 9.41 15.32 -1.64
C TRP A 63 8.85 14.62 -0.39
N ALA A 64 9.57 13.65 0.17
CA ALA A 64 9.15 12.92 1.36
C ALA A 64 10.35 12.47 2.20
N GLU A 65 10.20 12.49 3.53
CA GLU A 65 11.24 11.98 4.44
C GLU A 65 11.47 10.48 4.27
N ALA A 66 10.40 9.72 4.00
CA ALA A 66 10.47 8.34 3.55
C ALA A 66 9.38 8.07 2.51
N TYR A 67 9.73 7.41 1.40
CA TYR A 67 8.79 6.95 0.38
C TYR A 67 9.28 5.67 -0.27
N GLY A 68 8.36 4.75 -0.54
CA GLY A 68 8.64 3.43 -1.08
C GLY A 68 7.42 2.85 -1.78
N ALA A 69 7.66 1.84 -2.61
CA ALA A 69 6.60 1.13 -3.32
C ALA A 69 6.87 -0.38 -3.36
N LEU A 70 5.80 -1.17 -3.33
CA LEU A 70 5.86 -2.61 -3.38
C LEU A 70 4.59 -3.21 -3.98
N VAL A 71 4.64 -4.49 -4.29
CA VAL A 71 3.47 -5.35 -4.52
C VAL A 71 3.39 -6.34 -3.36
N ASP A 72 2.30 -6.38 -2.61
CA ASP A 72 2.15 -7.33 -1.50
C ASP A 72 1.96 -8.77 -1.98
N ARG A 73 1.97 -9.73 -1.05
CA ARG A 73 1.74 -11.16 -1.34
C ARG A 73 0.40 -11.49 -2.01
N PHE A 74 -0.55 -10.56 -2.02
CA PHE A 74 -1.87 -10.70 -2.65
C PHE A 74 -1.94 -10.04 -4.04
N GLY A 75 -0.81 -9.48 -4.52
CA GLY A 75 -0.72 -8.80 -5.81
C GLY A 75 -1.23 -7.36 -5.78
N THR A 76 -1.44 -6.76 -4.61
CA THR A 76 -1.88 -5.37 -4.49
C THR A 76 -0.68 -4.43 -4.51
N ARG A 77 -0.73 -3.40 -5.35
CA ARG A 77 0.32 -2.38 -5.42
C ARG A 77 0.12 -1.36 -4.31
N TRP A 78 1.19 -1.08 -3.57
CA TRP A 78 1.22 -0.12 -2.47
C TRP A 78 2.27 0.95 -2.70
N MET A 79 1.94 2.17 -2.30
CA MET A 79 2.85 3.29 -2.12
C MET A 79 2.77 3.72 -0.66
N VAL A 80 3.90 3.78 0.01
CA VAL A 80 3.97 4.14 1.44
C VAL A 80 4.84 5.37 1.58
N SER A 81 4.34 6.38 2.29
CA SER A 81 5.13 7.55 2.71
C SER A 81 5.14 7.69 4.22
N GLY A 82 6.25 8.23 4.74
CA GLY A 82 6.44 8.50 6.16
C GLY A 82 7.06 9.86 6.39
N GLY A 83 6.73 10.45 7.53
CA GLY A 83 7.18 11.79 7.93
C GLY A 83 6.18 12.87 7.51
N ARG A 84 6.39 14.08 8.03
CA ARG A 84 5.49 15.20 7.77
C ARG A 84 5.66 15.64 6.32
N GLN A 85 4.63 15.47 5.50
CA GLN A 85 4.64 16.06 4.17
C GLN A 85 4.65 17.58 4.31
N PRO A 86 5.58 18.31 3.66
CA PRO A 86 5.47 19.75 3.56
C PRO A 86 4.20 20.03 2.75
N HIS A 87 3.25 20.73 3.37
CA HIS A 87 2.07 21.26 2.69
C HIS A 87 2.47 22.38 1.72
#